data_AF-A0A2K1QHP9-F1
#
_entry.id   AF-A0A2K1QHP9-F1
#
_cell.length_a   1.000
_cell.length_b   1.000
_cell.length_c   1.000
_cell.angle_alpha   90.00
_cell.angle_beta   90.00
_cell.angle_gamma   90.00
#
_symmetry.space_group_name_H-M   'P 1'
#
loop_
_entity.id
_entity.type
_entity.pdbx_description
1 polymer ?
#
loop_
_entity_poly.entity_id
_entity_poly.type
_entity_poly.pdbx_seq_one_letter_code
_entity_poly.pdbx_strand_id
1 'polypeptide(L)'
;MAPVGLTKHVGAVEINVLKMLKLDESWASLPIEKRKALYGYLPVIKDATTGKQMDWDYSVHPVRHEVYGKAIKDYITYAEDAIGRGHAKNAYHSEAMQATKERAEGIYDGSKEAAREEFFGQKAMPVHANQASGHTMKSGTRVLYVSIDTLRKPVGVDVFLPIWQHGLDQFQSKLASAIEQQGSNQSKMFPQDFKVDIYVVSGCLIIIDSLNALCSGESTSSNLPALLSSFLRPAISLIATYHTDIPVPPLGTSNAYTPPPLTLLRFLATTIITVHSFHHLLARKQARERGVAEPDFGLDHGREGILVGEGAQGRDGFVLEMEFRRKSGRGVREWFFMSQASSSFGKLSASVKAAQRAVGLENVILLENHPSWRTEEEKAEQDEEHDVTFSIGLTDRQRRDREGVVLPYFDAQKGGGEGGRILYDMGVEDDFDDEEDEI
;
A
#
# COMPACT_ATOMS: atom_id res chain seq x y z
N MET A 1 7.00 -29.80 5.70
CA MET A 1 6.82 -31.25 5.46
C MET A 1 5.44 -31.65 5.93
N ALA A 2 4.52 -31.96 5.02
CA ALA A 2 3.22 -32.52 5.40
C ALA A 2 3.40 -34.01 5.77
N PRO A 3 2.70 -34.54 6.78
CA PRO A 3 2.95 -35.88 7.28
C PRO A 3 2.42 -36.94 6.31
N VAL A 4 3.32 -37.59 5.58
CA VAL A 4 3.04 -38.82 4.83
C VAL A 4 2.97 -39.97 5.82
N GLY A 5 1.89 -40.78 5.76
CA GLY A 5 1.83 -42.07 6.46
C GLY A 5 1.48 -41.99 7.96
N LEU A 6 0.43 -41.25 8.33
CA LEU A 6 -0.14 -41.26 9.69
C LEU A 6 -1.05 -42.47 9.96
N THR A 7 -1.21 -43.35 8.97
CA THR A 7 -1.73 -44.70 9.16
C THR A 7 -0.62 -45.69 8.85
N LYS A 8 -0.31 -46.55 9.82
CA LYS A 8 0.69 -47.61 9.65
C LYS A 8 -0.01 -48.95 9.74
N HIS A 9 0.18 -49.78 8.71
CA HIS A 9 -0.25 -51.16 8.76
C HIS A 9 0.77 -51.98 9.56
N VAL A 10 0.29 -52.63 10.62
CA VAL A 10 1.04 -53.65 11.37
C VAL A 10 0.22 -54.93 11.28
N GLY A 11 0.61 -55.83 10.37
CA GLY A 11 -0.22 -56.98 10.01
C GLY A 11 -1.51 -56.55 9.30
N ALA A 12 -2.67 -57.06 9.75
CA ALA A 12 -3.99 -56.76 9.18
C ALA A 12 -4.69 -55.53 9.81
N VAL A 13 -4.05 -54.84 10.74
CA VAL A 13 -4.65 -53.73 11.49
C VAL A 13 -4.11 -52.40 10.99
N GLU A 14 -5.01 -51.48 10.63
CA GLU A 14 -4.69 -50.10 10.31
C GLU A 14 -4.62 -49.28 11.60
N ILE A 15 -3.42 -48.81 11.95
CA ILE A 15 -3.20 -48.04 13.18
C ILE A 15 -3.15 -46.56 12.82
N ASN A 16 -4.08 -45.77 13.36
CA ASN A 16 -4.06 -44.31 13.27
C ASN A 16 -3.07 -43.75 14.31
N VAL A 17 -1.94 -43.25 13.81
CA VAL A 17 -0.82 -42.75 14.63
C VAL A 17 -1.22 -41.50 15.43
N LEU A 18 -2.13 -40.66 14.91
CA LEU A 18 -2.60 -39.47 15.63
C LEU A 18 -3.43 -39.84 16.86
N LYS A 19 -4.25 -40.91 16.77
CA LYS A 19 -4.99 -41.42 17.93
C LYS A 19 -4.05 -42.01 18.98
N MET A 20 -2.99 -42.69 18.55
CA MET A 20 -1.98 -43.24 19.46
C MET A 20 -1.18 -42.16 20.18
N LEU A 21 -0.88 -41.03 19.51
CA LEU A 21 -0.16 -39.89 20.08
C LEU A 21 -0.98 -39.11 21.14
N LYS A 22 -2.29 -39.31 21.22
CA LYS A 22 -3.16 -38.73 22.25
C LYS A 22 -3.22 -39.57 23.54
N LEU A 23 -2.84 -40.85 23.48
CA LEU A 23 -2.94 -41.79 24.59
C LEU A 23 -1.68 -41.78 25.44
N ASP A 24 -1.82 -41.55 26.75
CA ASP A 24 -0.68 -41.55 27.67
C ASP A 24 -0.02 -42.92 27.78
N GLU A 25 -0.81 -43.99 27.64
CA GLU A 25 -0.36 -45.38 27.68
C GLU A 25 0.65 -45.68 26.56
N SER A 26 0.47 -45.08 25.38
CA SER A 26 1.39 -45.20 24.26
C SER A 26 2.77 -44.65 24.63
N TRP A 27 2.84 -43.55 25.36
CA TRP A 27 4.09 -42.95 25.80
C TRP A 27 4.74 -43.73 26.94
N ALA A 28 3.93 -44.16 27.93
CA ALA A 28 4.37 -44.97 29.05
C ALA A 28 4.95 -46.33 28.61
N SER A 29 4.51 -46.88 27.47
CA SER A 29 5.04 -48.12 26.91
C SER A 29 6.41 -47.98 26.24
N LEU A 30 6.86 -46.76 25.91
CA LEU A 30 8.12 -46.56 25.19
C LEU A 30 9.34 -46.65 26.13
N PRO A 31 10.42 -47.32 25.71
CA PRO A 31 11.71 -47.27 26.41
C PRO A 31 12.24 -45.84 26.54
N ILE A 32 12.96 -45.56 27.63
CA ILE A 32 13.43 -44.21 27.96
C ILE A 32 14.37 -43.62 26.89
N GLU A 33 15.14 -44.48 26.19
CA GLU A 33 16.00 -44.08 25.08
C GLU A 33 15.19 -43.50 23.90
N LYS A 34 14.04 -44.12 23.59
CA LYS A 34 13.15 -43.63 22.52
C LYS A 34 12.44 -42.36 22.94
N ARG A 35 12.08 -42.22 24.22
CA ARG A 35 11.50 -40.97 24.75
C ARG A 35 12.47 -39.80 24.61
N LYS A 36 13.75 -40.01 24.97
CA LYS A 36 14.83 -39.02 24.77
C LYS A 36 14.99 -38.63 23.30
N ALA A 37 15.00 -39.61 22.39
CA ALA A 37 15.08 -39.35 20.96
C ALA A 37 13.88 -38.53 20.45
N LEU A 38 12.67 -38.86 20.89
CA LEU A 38 11.44 -38.14 20.52
C LEU A 38 11.42 -36.69 21.04
N TYR A 39 11.86 -36.47 22.27
CA TYR A 39 12.06 -35.13 22.82
C TYR A 39 13.12 -34.34 22.04
N GLY A 40 14.14 -35.00 21.51
CA GLY A 40 15.17 -34.37 20.67
C GLY A 40 14.67 -33.83 19.32
N TYR A 41 13.48 -34.23 18.86
CA TYR A 41 12.84 -33.66 17.67
C TYR A 41 12.01 -32.40 17.97
N LEU A 42 11.79 -32.07 19.25
CA LEU A 42 11.11 -30.83 19.61
C LEU A 42 12.08 -29.64 19.52
N PRO A 43 11.61 -28.44 19.16
CA PRO A 43 12.45 -27.23 19.11
C PRO A 43 13.14 -26.99 20.46
N VAL A 44 14.43 -26.69 20.48
CA VAL A 44 15.14 -26.43 21.75
C VAL A 44 14.72 -25.08 22.32
N ILE A 45 14.01 -25.09 23.45
CA ILE A 45 13.70 -23.86 24.19
C ILE A 45 14.82 -23.59 25.21
N LYS A 46 15.31 -22.36 25.17
CA LYS A 46 16.26 -21.80 26.14
C LYS A 46 15.48 -20.92 27.10
N ASP A 47 15.82 -21.00 28.38
CA ASP A 47 15.27 -20.12 29.39
C ASP A 47 15.64 -18.66 29.08
N ALA A 48 14.65 -17.77 29.08
CA ALA A 48 14.79 -16.40 28.60
C ALA A 48 15.71 -15.55 29.49
N THR A 49 15.88 -15.93 30.76
CA THR A 49 16.71 -15.22 31.74
C THR A 49 18.12 -15.79 31.85
N THR A 50 18.29 -17.11 31.71
CA THR A 50 19.59 -17.79 31.93
C THR A 50 20.26 -18.27 30.65
N GLY A 51 19.55 -18.30 29.51
CA GLY A 51 20.05 -18.79 28.23
C GLY A 51 20.40 -20.28 28.19
N LYS A 52 20.23 -20.99 29.32
CA LYS A 52 20.46 -22.43 29.43
C LYS A 52 19.28 -23.20 28.86
N GLN A 53 19.60 -24.34 28.26
CA GLN A 53 18.60 -25.29 27.81
C GLN A 53 17.84 -25.82 29.04
N MET A 54 16.50 -25.82 28.97
CA MET A 54 15.70 -26.40 30.03
C MET A 54 15.94 -27.90 30.15
N ASP A 55 16.08 -28.40 31.38
CA ASP A 55 16.18 -29.83 31.65
C ASP A 55 14.84 -30.50 31.36
N TRP A 56 14.86 -31.49 30.46
CA TRP A 56 13.67 -32.21 30.05
C TRP A 56 13.30 -33.31 31.05
N ASP A 57 12.06 -33.29 31.54
CA ASP A 57 11.48 -34.48 32.16
C ASP A 57 10.95 -35.42 31.08
N TYR A 58 11.75 -36.42 30.72
CA TYR A 58 11.42 -37.44 29.72
C TYR A 58 10.32 -38.41 30.15
N SER A 59 9.87 -38.35 31.41
CA SER A 59 8.76 -39.16 31.91
C SER A 59 7.40 -38.56 31.54
N VAL A 60 7.34 -37.24 31.33
CA VAL A 60 6.12 -36.51 30.97
C VAL A 60 5.78 -36.74 29.50
N HIS A 61 4.48 -36.81 29.20
CA HIS A 61 3.99 -36.91 27.83
C HIS A 61 4.11 -35.56 27.11
N PRO A 62 4.65 -35.48 25.87
CA PRO A 62 4.83 -34.21 25.14
C PRO A 62 3.55 -33.36 24.99
N VAL A 63 2.40 -34.00 24.75
CA VAL A 63 1.06 -33.35 24.68
C VAL A 63 0.63 -32.70 26.02
N ARG A 64 1.17 -33.15 27.15
CA ARG A 64 0.90 -32.59 28.49
C ARG A 64 1.98 -31.62 28.96
N HIS A 65 3.04 -31.44 28.17
CA HIS A 65 4.11 -30.51 28.49
C HIS A 65 3.55 -29.09 28.55
N GLU A 66 3.93 -28.31 29.56
CA GLU A 66 3.37 -26.97 29.82
C GLU A 66 3.58 -26.02 28.63
N VAL A 67 4.74 -26.11 27.98
CA VAL A 67 5.11 -25.25 26.86
C VAL A 67 4.60 -25.76 25.51
N TYR A 68 4.98 -26.98 25.08
CA TYR A 68 4.62 -27.50 23.76
C TYR A 68 3.25 -28.15 23.69
N GLY A 69 2.65 -28.51 24.83
CA GLY A 69 1.42 -29.29 24.85
C GLY A 69 0.29 -28.64 24.07
N LYS A 70 0.18 -27.31 24.14
CA LYS A 70 -0.78 -26.53 23.34
C LYS A 70 -0.48 -26.61 21.84
N ALA A 71 0.75 -26.28 21.43
CA ALA A 71 1.16 -26.31 20.02
C ALA A 71 1.05 -27.71 19.40
N ILE A 72 1.36 -28.76 20.16
CA ILE A 72 1.24 -30.16 19.72
C ILE A 72 -0.24 -30.53 19.55
N LYS A 73 -1.14 -30.12 20.45
CA LYS A 73 -2.59 -30.34 20.30
C LYS A 73 -3.16 -29.63 19.07
N ASP A 74 -2.74 -28.39 18.85
CA ASP A 74 -3.16 -27.59 17.68
C ASP A 74 -2.67 -28.25 16.39
N TYR A 75 -1.42 -28.74 16.37
CA TYR A 75 -0.86 -29.47 15.24
C TYR A 75 -1.59 -30.80 14.98
N ILE A 76 -1.92 -31.57 16.03
CA ILE A 76 -2.68 -32.82 15.88
C ILE A 76 -4.06 -32.53 15.28
N THR A 77 -4.74 -31.47 15.74
CA THR A 77 -6.05 -31.05 15.22
C THR A 77 -5.95 -30.64 13.74
N TYR A 78 -4.93 -29.85 13.39
CA TYR A 78 -4.63 -29.48 12.02
C TYR A 78 -4.37 -30.70 11.13
N ALA A 79 -3.60 -31.67 11.62
CA ALA A 79 -3.29 -32.90 10.89
C ALA A 79 -4.55 -33.76 10.66
N GLU A 80 -5.46 -33.84 11.65
CA GLU A 80 -6.75 -34.53 11.50
C GLU A 80 -7.63 -33.89 10.41
N ASP A 81 -7.72 -32.56 10.40
CA ASP A 81 -8.46 -31.82 9.37
C ASP A 81 -7.82 -31.96 7.98
N ALA A 82 -6.49 -31.87 7.89
CA ALA A 82 -5.76 -32.07 6.64
C ALA A 82 -5.95 -33.48 6.06
N ILE A 83 -6.03 -34.51 6.91
CA ILE A 83 -6.38 -35.88 6.49
C ILE A 83 -7.83 -35.93 5.99
N GLY A 84 -8.77 -35.28 6.70
CA GLY A 84 -10.18 -35.18 6.29
C GLY A 84 -10.36 -34.55 4.91
N ARG A 85 -9.52 -33.56 4.57
CA ARG A 85 -9.48 -32.91 3.25
C ARG A 85 -8.73 -33.69 2.17
N GLY A 86 -8.16 -34.85 2.50
CA GLY A 86 -7.44 -35.71 1.55
C GLY A 86 -6.01 -35.27 1.22
N HIS A 87 -5.44 -34.31 1.95
CA HIS A 87 -4.07 -33.81 1.73
C HIS A 87 -2.99 -34.83 2.15
N ALA A 88 -3.38 -35.90 2.85
CA ALA A 88 -2.50 -37.00 3.23
C ALA A 88 -2.33 -38.07 2.15
N LYS A 89 -2.99 -37.94 0.98
CA LYS A 89 -2.82 -38.87 -0.15
C LYS A 89 -1.46 -38.69 -0.80
N ASN A 90 -0.78 -39.79 -1.11
CA ASN A 90 0.50 -39.77 -1.84
C ASN A 90 0.43 -38.96 -3.15
N ALA A 91 -0.72 -38.96 -3.83
CA ALA A 91 -0.97 -38.18 -5.03
C ALA A 91 -0.83 -36.66 -4.83
N TYR A 92 -1.37 -36.14 -3.72
CA TYR A 92 -1.27 -34.71 -3.40
C TYR A 92 0.18 -34.31 -3.10
N HIS A 93 0.94 -35.18 -2.42
CA HIS A 93 2.35 -34.94 -2.14
C HIS A 93 3.23 -35.02 -3.40
N SER A 94 2.96 -35.97 -4.31
CA SER A 94 3.68 -36.05 -5.58
C SER A 94 3.40 -34.83 -6.45
N GLU A 95 2.15 -34.38 -6.49
CA GLU A 95 1.76 -33.14 -7.18
C GLU A 95 2.44 -31.92 -6.56
N ALA A 96 2.48 -31.81 -5.22
CA ALA A 96 3.15 -30.70 -4.54
C ALA A 96 4.68 -30.70 -4.77
N MET A 97 5.34 -31.87 -4.75
CA MET A 97 6.77 -31.97 -5.08
C MET A 97 7.04 -31.60 -6.54
N GLN A 98 6.19 -32.05 -7.46
CA GLN A 98 6.32 -31.74 -8.88
C GLN A 98 6.12 -30.25 -9.13
N ALA A 99 5.08 -29.64 -8.55
CA ALA A 99 4.86 -28.19 -8.59
C ALA A 99 6.00 -27.38 -7.94
N THR A 100 6.78 -27.97 -7.03
CA THR A 100 7.99 -27.32 -6.47
C THR A 100 9.18 -27.40 -7.43
N LYS A 101 9.32 -28.51 -8.16
CA LYS A 101 10.33 -28.65 -9.22
C LYS A 101 10.04 -27.77 -10.42
N GLU A 102 8.79 -27.76 -10.89
CA GLU A 102 8.32 -26.90 -11.99
C GLU A 102 8.55 -25.42 -11.65
N ARG A 103 8.34 -25.01 -10.39
CA ARG A 103 8.67 -23.66 -9.92
C ARG A 103 10.17 -23.34 -10.00
N ALA A 104 11.03 -24.29 -9.60
CA ALA A 104 12.47 -24.12 -9.70
C ALA A 104 12.96 -24.02 -11.16
N GLU A 105 12.21 -24.60 -12.09
CA GLU A 105 12.45 -24.55 -13.54
C GLU A 105 11.77 -23.35 -14.22
N GLY A 106 11.11 -22.47 -13.46
CA GLY A 106 10.46 -21.27 -13.97
C GLY A 106 9.11 -21.51 -14.67
N ILE A 107 8.53 -22.70 -14.51
CA ILE A 107 7.20 -23.06 -15.01
C ILE A 107 6.20 -22.84 -13.87
N TYR A 108 5.40 -21.81 -14.02
CA TYR A 108 4.45 -21.33 -13.01
C TYR A 108 3.02 -21.58 -13.49
N ASP A 109 2.18 -22.15 -12.63
CA ASP A 109 0.75 -22.28 -12.89
C ASP A 109 0.09 -20.93 -12.66
N GLY A 110 -0.21 -20.20 -13.75
CA GLY A 110 -0.74 -18.84 -13.68
C GLY A 110 -2.01 -18.68 -12.85
N SER A 111 -2.82 -19.75 -12.69
CA SER A 111 -4.03 -19.70 -11.85
C SER A 111 -3.72 -19.81 -10.36
N LYS A 112 -2.73 -20.62 -9.99
CA LYS A 112 -2.25 -20.78 -8.61
C LYS A 112 -1.29 -19.66 -8.19
N GLU A 113 -0.55 -19.07 -9.12
CA GLU A 113 0.25 -17.86 -8.90
C GLU A 113 -0.63 -16.63 -8.70
N ALA A 114 -1.67 -16.45 -9.52
CA ALA A 114 -2.66 -15.38 -9.32
C ALA A 114 -3.32 -15.47 -7.94
N ALA A 115 -3.68 -16.69 -7.52
CA ALA A 115 -4.17 -16.94 -6.16
C ALA A 115 -3.09 -16.70 -5.08
N ARG A 116 -1.79 -16.84 -5.34
CA ARG A 116 -0.74 -16.47 -4.37
C ARG A 116 -0.45 -14.97 -4.33
N GLU A 117 -0.58 -14.29 -5.46
CA GLU A 117 -0.38 -12.84 -5.60
C GLU A 117 -1.50 -12.03 -4.93
N GLU A 118 -2.68 -12.63 -4.76
CA GLU A 118 -3.91 -12.10 -4.15
C GLU A 118 -3.78 -11.77 -2.64
N PHE A 119 -2.77 -12.29 -1.94
CA PHE A 119 -2.80 -12.36 -0.47
C PHE A 119 -1.74 -11.53 0.30
N PHE A 120 -1.03 -10.61 -0.35
CA PHE A 120 -0.07 -9.73 0.35
C PHE A 120 -0.48 -8.26 0.26
N GLY A 121 -1.19 -7.78 1.30
CA GLY A 121 -1.54 -6.35 1.48
C GLY A 121 -2.11 -5.69 0.22
N GLN A 122 -2.15 -4.35 0.16
CA GLN A 122 -2.39 -3.67 -1.11
C GLN A 122 -1.04 -3.23 -1.73
N LYS A 123 -0.47 -4.07 -2.60
CA LYS A 123 0.65 -3.75 -3.50
C LYS A 123 0.32 -2.56 -4.38
N ALA A 124 1.35 -1.79 -4.70
CA ALA A 124 1.31 -0.68 -5.65
C ALA A 124 1.34 -1.12 -7.13
N MET A 125 1.57 -2.42 -7.42
CA MET A 125 1.63 -2.98 -8.79
C MET A 125 0.47 -2.55 -9.73
N PRO A 126 -0.80 -2.46 -9.28
CA PRO A 126 -1.90 -1.95 -10.10
C PRO A 126 -1.70 -0.50 -10.60
N VAL A 127 -0.96 0.33 -9.85
CA VAL A 127 -0.59 1.70 -10.23
C VAL A 127 0.46 1.71 -11.33
N HIS A 128 1.43 0.78 -11.29
CA HIS A 128 2.55 0.72 -12.24
C HIS A 128 2.22 0.02 -13.56
N ALA A 129 1.50 -1.10 -13.52
CA ALA A 129 1.41 -2.02 -14.65
C ALA A 129 0.30 -1.68 -15.66
N ASN A 130 -0.81 -1.08 -15.21
CA ASN A 130 -2.01 -0.92 -16.04
C ASN A 130 -2.36 0.53 -16.43
N GLN A 131 -1.89 1.54 -15.68
CA GLN A 131 -2.34 2.93 -15.90
C GLN A 131 -1.22 3.93 -16.16
N ALA A 132 -0.12 3.92 -15.39
CA ALA A 132 1.01 4.80 -15.68
C ALA A 132 1.49 4.64 -17.13
N SER A 133 1.65 3.40 -17.59
CA SER A 133 2.00 3.02 -18.97
C SER A 133 0.90 3.37 -20.00
N GLY A 134 -0.38 3.21 -19.66
CA GLY A 134 -1.49 3.54 -20.56
C GLY A 134 -1.67 5.05 -20.81
N HIS A 135 -1.34 5.89 -19.83
CA HIS A 135 -1.40 7.34 -19.94
C HIS A 135 -0.13 7.95 -20.54
N THR A 136 1.07 7.44 -20.22
CA THR A 136 2.33 7.92 -20.82
C THR A 136 2.42 7.62 -22.31
N MET A 137 1.79 6.53 -22.78
CA MET A 137 1.65 6.24 -24.20
C MET A 137 0.85 7.32 -24.96
N LYS A 138 -0.05 8.05 -24.27
CA LYS A 138 -0.82 9.16 -24.88
C LYS A 138 -0.05 10.48 -24.90
N SER A 139 0.94 10.66 -24.01
CA SER A 139 1.71 11.91 -23.88
C SER A 139 3.06 11.93 -24.59
N GLY A 140 3.46 10.84 -25.26
CA GLY A 140 4.77 10.74 -25.92
C GLY A 140 5.95 10.71 -24.92
N THR A 141 5.68 10.35 -23.66
CA THR A 141 6.67 10.28 -22.58
C THR A 141 7.38 8.94 -22.62
N ARG A 142 8.72 8.95 -22.62
CA ARG A 142 9.51 7.70 -22.58
C ARG A 142 9.45 7.08 -21.18
N VAL A 143 9.16 5.79 -21.08
CA VAL A 143 9.06 5.06 -19.80
C VAL A 143 10.26 4.13 -19.61
N LEU A 144 11.07 4.41 -18.59
CA LEU A 144 12.15 3.54 -18.11
C LEU A 144 11.67 2.81 -16.87
N TYR A 145 11.61 1.49 -16.95
CA TYR A 145 11.25 0.64 -15.82
C TYR A 145 12.48 -0.03 -15.26
N VAL A 146 12.73 0.23 -13.98
CA VAL A 146 13.80 -0.34 -13.18
C VAL A 146 13.22 -1.47 -12.36
N SER A 147 13.73 -2.68 -12.61
CA SER A 147 13.27 -3.92 -12.00
C SER A 147 14.31 -4.43 -11.01
N ILE A 148 13.95 -4.45 -9.73
CA ILE A 148 14.68 -5.08 -8.64
C ILE A 148 14.00 -6.40 -8.28
N ASP A 149 12.68 -6.38 -8.10
CA ASP A 149 11.87 -7.55 -7.71
C ASP A 149 10.96 -8.04 -8.87
N THR A 150 10.79 -7.23 -9.91
CA THR A 150 9.86 -7.53 -11.01
C THR A 150 10.51 -8.35 -12.11
N LEU A 151 10.19 -9.65 -12.22
CA LEU A 151 10.82 -10.53 -13.21
C LEU A 151 10.34 -10.30 -14.65
N ARG A 152 9.10 -9.86 -14.85
CA ARG A 152 8.47 -9.73 -16.17
C ARG A 152 8.39 -8.26 -16.59
N LYS A 153 8.75 -7.97 -17.84
CA LYS A 153 8.60 -6.62 -18.41
C LYS A 153 7.12 -6.21 -18.43
N PRO A 154 6.74 -5.09 -17.77
CA PRO A 154 5.37 -4.58 -17.82
C PRO A 154 4.98 -4.10 -19.22
N VAL A 155 3.68 -4.14 -19.53
CA VAL A 155 3.13 -3.65 -20.79
C VAL A 155 3.24 -2.13 -20.83
N GLY A 156 3.64 -1.59 -21.99
CA GLY A 156 3.74 -0.15 -22.23
C GLY A 156 5.00 0.52 -21.68
N VAL A 157 6.04 -0.27 -21.38
CA VAL A 157 7.37 0.21 -20.99
C VAL A 157 8.31 0.22 -22.20
N ASP A 158 9.02 1.32 -22.43
CA ASP A 158 10.01 1.42 -23.51
C ASP A 158 11.29 0.65 -23.17
N VAL A 159 11.89 0.97 -22.02
CA VAL A 159 13.16 0.38 -21.56
C VAL A 159 12.94 -0.38 -20.27
N PHE A 160 13.38 -1.63 -20.23
CA PHE A 160 13.31 -2.48 -19.03
C PHE A 160 14.73 -2.79 -18.55
N LEU A 161 15.03 -2.43 -17.30
CA LEU A 161 16.34 -2.58 -16.67
C LEU A 161 16.24 -3.62 -15.52
N PRO A 162 16.57 -4.90 -15.77
CA PRO A 162 16.54 -5.93 -14.74
C PRO A 162 17.82 -5.87 -13.87
N ILE A 163 17.78 -5.08 -12.80
CA ILE A 163 18.93 -4.90 -11.89
C ILE A 163 19.29 -6.20 -11.18
N TRP A 164 18.31 -7.05 -10.87
CA TRP A 164 18.53 -8.35 -10.24
C TRP A 164 19.50 -9.26 -11.02
N GLN A 165 19.71 -9.03 -12.32
CA GLN A 165 20.71 -9.75 -13.14
C GLN A 165 22.13 -9.20 -13.02
N HIS A 166 22.28 -7.94 -12.58
CA HIS A 166 23.53 -7.19 -12.68
C HIS A 166 24.06 -6.71 -11.33
N GLY A 167 23.24 -6.75 -10.27
CA GLY A 167 23.56 -6.25 -8.94
C GLY A 167 23.33 -4.74 -8.80
N LEU A 168 23.21 -4.29 -7.55
CA LEU A 168 22.92 -2.88 -7.21
C LEU A 168 24.05 -1.91 -7.59
N ASP A 169 25.29 -2.37 -7.68
CA ASP A 169 26.45 -1.53 -8.00
C ASP A 169 26.41 -0.98 -9.43
N GLN A 170 25.81 -1.73 -10.35
CA GLN A 170 25.66 -1.32 -11.76
C GLN A 170 24.39 -0.51 -12.02
N PHE A 171 23.57 -0.28 -10.99
CA PHE A 171 22.31 0.42 -11.13
C PHE A 171 22.50 1.84 -11.68
N GLN A 172 23.38 2.62 -11.06
CA GLN A 172 23.58 4.03 -11.39
C GLN A 172 24.08 4.21 -12.82
N SER A 173 25.09 3.44 -13.23
CA SER A 173 25.69 3.54 -14.56
C SER A 173 24.72 3.11 -15.66
N LYS A 174 23.96 2.04 -15.44
CA LYS A 174 22.95 1.58 -16.41
C LYS A 174 21.80 2.56 -16.53
N LEU A 175 21.29 3.08 -15.42
CA LEU A 175 20.21 4.07 -15.46
C LEU A 175 20.68 5.36 -16.12
N ALA A 176 21.88 5.86 -15.80
CA ALA A 176 22.47 7.03 -16.45
C ALA A 176 22.61 6.83 -17.97
N SER A 177 23.13 5.67 -18.40
CA SER A 177 23.27 5.35 -19.83
C SER A 177 21.92 5.28 -20.55
N ALA A 178 20.87 4.75 -19.91
CA ALA A 178 19.53 4.66 -20.47
C ALA A 178 18.89 6.06 -20.63
N ILE A 179 19.15 6.95 -19.68
CA ILE A 179 18.73 8.35 -19.75
C ILE A 179 19.48 9.09 -20.87
N GLU A 180 20.80 8.90 -21.00
CA GLU A 180 21.61 9.56 -22.04
C GLU A 180 21.26 9.14 -23.46
N GLN A 181 20.89 7.87 -23.68
CA GLN A 181 20.37 7.38 -24.97
C GLN A 181 19.09 8.10 -25.43
N GLN A 182 18.43 8.88 -24.58
CA GLN A 182 17.30 9.72 -24.95
C GLN A 182 17.72 10.92 -25.82
N GLY A 183 18.91 11.49 -25.57
CA GLY A 183 19.39 12.68 -26.28
C GLY A 183 19.84 12.41 -27.72
N SER A 184 20.23 11.18 -28.06
CA SER A 184 20.81 10.83 -29.36
C SER A 184 19.78 10.35 -30.40
N ASN A 185 18.66 9.76 -29.95
CA ASN A 185 17.66 9.16 -30.86
C ASN A 185 16.60 10.13 -31.39
N GLN A 186 16.54 11.39 -30.91
CA GLN A 186 15.59 12.39 -31.41
C GLN A 186 15.96 13.00 -32.78
N SER A 187 17.15 12.73 -33.32
CA SER A 187 17.62 13.35 -34.58
C SER A 187 17.24 12.61 -35.88
N LYS A 188 16.50 11.49 -35.83
CA LYS A 188 16.29 10.61 -37.00
C LYS A 188 14.85 10.48 -37.52
N MET A 189 13.92 11.36 -37.14
CA MET A 189 12.49 11.19 -37.52
C MET A 189 11.82 12.36 -38.26
N PHE A 190 12.58 13.26 -38.89
CA PHE A 190 12.01 14.26 -39.82
C PHE A 190 12.86 14.36 -41.11
N PRO A 191 12.26 14.23 -42.32
CA PRO A 191 12.89 14.67 -43.56
C PRO A 191 13.15 16.19 -43.51
N GLN A 192 14.23 16.64 -44.14
CA GLN A 192 14.89 17.94 -43.94
C GLN A 192 14.10 19.23 -44.29
N ASP A 193 12.82 19.19 -44.63
CA ASP A 193 12.13 20.33 -45.25
C ASP A 193 10.92 20.84 -44.45
N PHE A 194 11.12 21.30 -43.20
CA PHE A 194 10.34 22.41 -42.61
C PHE A 194 10.91 22.81 -41.23
N LYS A 195 11.53 23.99 -41.11
CA LYS A 195 11.91 24.60 -39.83
C LYS A 195 10.72 25.35 -39.23
N VAL A 196 10.06 24.75 -38.24
CA VAL A 196 9.32 25.48 -37.22
C VAL A 196 9.80 24.93 -35.88
N ASP A 197 10.59 25.74 -35.15
CA ASP A 197 11.14 25.40 -33.84
C ASP A 197 10.04 25.36 -32.78
N ILE A 198 9.29 24.24 -32.72
CA ILE A 198 8.50 23.86 -31.55
C ILE A 198 9.27 22.69 -30.91
N TYR A 199 10.15 22.99 -29.96
CA TYR A 199 10.76 21.97 -29.10
C TYR A 199 9.66 21.34 -28.23
N VAL A 200 9.08 20.23 -28.70
CA VAL A 200 8.27 19.37 -27.83
C VAL A 200 9.24 18.68 -26.88
N VAL A 201 9.33 19.18 -25.64
CA VAL A 201 10.11 18.54 -24.58
C VAL A 201 9.45 17.21 -24.23
N SER A 202 9.90 16.12 -24.84
CA SER A 202 9.45 14.77 -24.50
C SER A 202 9.96 14.41 -23.10
N GLY A 203 9.08 14.42 -22.11
CA GLY A 203 9.40 14.02 -20.75
C GLY A 203 9.85 12.56 -20.66
N CYS A 204 10.54 12.21 -19.58
CA CYS A 204 11.00 10.87 -19.26
C CYS A 204 10.44 10.45 -17.90
N LEU A 205 9.83 9.27 -17.82
CA LEU A 205 9.29 8.69 -16.60
C LEU A 205 10.16 7.51 -16.19
N ILE A 206 10.75 7.58 -14.99
CA ILE A 206 11.49 6.48 -14.37
C ILE A 206 10.57 5.83 -13.34
N ILE A 207 10.38 4.52 -13.44
CA ILE A 207 9.61 3.71 -12.50
C ILE A 207 10.57 2.75 -11.80
N ILE A 208 10.69 2.82 -10.47
CA ILE A 208 11.43 1.88 -9.64
C ILE A 208 10.44 1.04 -8.86
N ASP A 209 10.55 -0.28 -8.94
CA ASP A 209 9.61 -1.22 -8.35
C ASP A 209 9.80 -1.48 -6.84
N SER A 210 11.00 -1.31 -6.29
CA SER A 210 11.24 -1.52 -4.85
C SER A 210 12.46 -0.73 -4.35
N LEU A 211 12.24 0.32 -3.57
CA LEU A 211 13.30 1.07 -2.90
C LEU A 211 13.90 0.33 -1.69
N ASN A 212 13.25 -0.72 -1.20
CA ASN A 212 13.68 -1.45 0.00
C ASN A 212 15.07 -2.06 -0.17
N ALA A 213 15.38 -2.59 -1.36
CA ALA A 213 16.71 -3.11 -1.67
C ALA A 213 17.78 -2.00 -1.65
N LEU A 214 17.46 -0.81 -2.16
CA LEU A 214 18.37 0.34 -2.14
C LEU A 214 18.59 0.89 -0.72
N CYS A 215 17.57 0.82 0.12
CA CYS A 215 17.65 1.21 1.54
C CYS A 215 18.42 0.20 2.39
N SER A 216 18.50 -1.06 1.96
CA SER A 216 19.19 -2.14 2.69
C SER A 216 20.65 -2.36 2.24
N GLY A 217 21.04 -1.82 1.09
CA GLY A 217 22.40 -1.97 0.56
C GLY A 217 23.41 -1.11 1.32
N GLU A 218 24.52 -1.70 1.77
CA GLU A 218 25.58 -1.01 2.54
C GLU A 218 26.11 0.25 1.82
N SER A 219 26.33 0.16 0.51
CA SER A 219 26.89 1.26 -0.30
C SER A 219 25.86 2.30 -0.74
N THR A 220 24.56 1.96 -0.75
CA THR A 220 23.49 2.82 -1.28
C THR A 220 22.65 3.48 -0.18
N SER A 221 22.55 2.84 0.98
CA SER A 221 21.78 3.31 2.14
C SER A 221 22.36 4.57 2.78
N SER A 222 23.68 4.66 2.87
CA SER A 222 24.41 5.77 3.50
C SER A 222 24.28 7.10 2.76
N ASN A 223 23.96 7.08 1.45
CA ASN A 223 23.83 8.28 0.63
C ASN A 223 22.64 8.23 -0.35
N LEU A 224 21.51 7.72 0.14
CA LEU A 224 20.26 7.63 -0.63
C LEU A 224 19.81 8.98 -1.24
N PRO A 225 19.91 10.15 -0.56
CA PRO A 225 19.50 11.42 -1.14
C PRO A 225 20.36 11.83 -2.35
N ALA A 226 21.69 11.65 -2.29
CA ALA A 226 22.56 11.96 -3.42
C ALA A 226 22.31 11.00 -4.58
N LEU A 227 22.06 9.72 -4.27
CA LEU A 227 21.69 8.72 -5.27
C LEU A 227 20.44 9.13 -6.04
N LEU A 228 19.35 9.43 -5.34
CA LEU A 228 18.09 9.85 -5.98
C LEU A 228 18.27 11.16 -6.75
N SER A 229 19.03 12.11 -6.20
CA SER A 229 19.33 13.39 -6.84
C SER A 229 20.09 13.22 -8.15
N SER A 230 20.95 12.20 -8.28
CA SER A 230 21.72 11.94 -9.50
C SER A 230 20.84 11.58 -10.71
N PHE A 231 19.62 11.10 -10.47
CA PHE A 231 18.67 10.71 -11.52
C PHE A 231 17.73 11.85 -11.93
N LEU A 232 17.60 12.89 -11.10
CA LEU A 232 16.65 13.97 -11.32
C LEU A 232 17.20 15.00 -12.31
N ARG A 233 16.42 15.29 -13.35
CA ARG A 233 16.63 16.37 -14.33
C ARG A 233 15.30 17.06 -14.58
N PRO A 234 15.26 18.31 -15.10
CA PRO A 234 14.01 19.05 -15.27
C PRO A 234 12.92 18.35 -16.10
N ALA A 235 13.30 17.44 -17.01
CA ALA A 235 12.40 16.66 -17.86
C ALA A 235 12.14 15.23 -17.35
N ILE A 236 12.65 14.86 -16.18
CA ILE A 236 12.54 13.51 -15.61
C ILE A 236 11.60 13.51 -14.42
N SER A 237 10.61 12.63 -14.45
CA SER A 237 9.76 12.31 -13.29
C SER A 237 10.13 10.92 -12.76
N LEU A 238 10.24 10.80 -11.45
CA LEU A 238 10.57 9.55 -10.77
C LEU A 238 9.36 9.07 -9.97
N ILE A 239 8.92 7.84 -10.25
CA ILE A 239 7.95 7.10 -9.45
C ILE A 239 8.68 5.92 -8.84
N ALA A 240 8.61 5.78 -7.52
CA ALA A 240 9.28 4.70 -6.81
C ALA A 240 8.42 4.18 -5.67
N THR A 241 8.48 2.87 -5.45
CA THR A 241 7.70 2.17 -4.44
C THR A 241 8.53 1.78 -3.24
N TYR A 242 7.94 1.93 -2.05
CA TYR A 242 8.52 1.49 -0.81
C TYR A 242 7.51 0.60 -0.09
N HIS A 243 7.92 -0.62 0.23
CA HIS A 243 7.15 -1.60 0.97
C HIS A 243 7.32 -1.36 2.47
N THR A 244 6.24 -1.01 3.17
CA THR A 244 6.25 -0.75 4.62
C THR A 244 6.33 -2.03 5.45
N ASP A 245 5.99 -3.16 4.84
CA ASP A 245 5.94 -4.49 5.44
C ASP A 245 7.26 -5.25 5.35
N ILE A 246 8.23 -4.75 4.59
CA ILE A 246 9.57 -5.34 4.50
C ILE A 246 10.48 -4.66 5.54
N PRO A 247 10.93 -5.38 6.58
CA PRO A 247 11.84 -4.82 7.56
C PRO A 247 13.19 -4.54 6.89
N VAL A 248 13.67 -3.31 7.02
CA VAL A 248 15.04 -2.94 6.62
C VAL A 248 15.94 -3.23 7.82
N PRO A 249 17.04 -3.99 7.66
CA PRO A 249 17.96 -4.25 8.76
C PRO A 249 18.46 -2.90 9.31
N PRO A 250 18.51 -2.73 10.65
CA PRO A 250 19.04 -1.52 11.24
C PRO A 250 20.49 -1.37 10.78
N LEU A 251 20.79 -0.26 10.10
CA LEU A 251 22.14 0.11 9.67
C LEU A 251 23.07 -0.02 10.88
N GLY A 252 24.02 -0.95 10.79
CA GLY A 252 24.83 -1.35 11.93
C GLY A 252 25.59 -0.14 12.49
N THR A 253 25.18 0.36 13.67
CA THR A 253 25.92 1.34 14.51
C THR A 253 26.35 2.67 13.85
N SER A 254 26.13 2.89 12.56
CA SER A 254 26.56 4.11 11.87
C SER A 254 25.51 5.21 12.09
N ASN A 255 25.65 5.87 13.23
CA ASN A 255 24.99 7.13 13.58
C ASN A 255 23.53 7.01 14.06
N ALA A 256 23.35 7.08 15.39
CA ALA A 256 22.03 7.05 16.05
C ALA A 256 21.10 8.21 15.66
N TYR A 257 21.64 9.26 15.04
CA TYR A 257 20.89 10.43 14.57
C TYR A 257 20.38 10.29 13.13
N THR A 258 20.76 9.23 12.40
CA THR A 258 20.26 9.01 11.04
C THR A 258 18.79 8.62 11.08
N PRO A 259 17.91 9.35 10.36
CA PRO A 259 16.49 9.00 10.34
C PRO A 259 16.26 7.65 9.65
N PRO A 260 15.19 6.91 10.02
CA PRO A 260 14.80 5.71 9.31
C PRO A 260 14.58 5.97 7.80
N PRO A 261 14.86 5.01 6.91
CA PRO A 261 14.75 5.20 5.46
C PRO A 261 13.38 5.71 4.99
N LEU A 262 12.30 5.21 5.59
CA LEU A 262 10.94 5.67 5.27
C LEU A 262 10.74 7.16 5.61
N THR A 263 11.27 7.63 6.74
CA THR A 263 11.19 9.04 7.14
C THR A 263 11.95 9.93 6.16
N LEU A 264 13.15 9.49 5.75
CA LEU A 264 13.95 10.20 4.76
C LEU A 264 13.26 10.27 3.39
N LEU A 265 12.71 9.16 2.90
CA LEU A 265 11.98 9.11 1.63
C LEU A 265 10.73 9.98 1.65
N ARG A 266 9.97 9.97 2.75
CA ARG A 266 8.83 10.88 2.93
C ARG A 266 9.26 12.34 2.95
N PHE A 267 10.44 12.65 3.46
CA PHE A 267 10.96 14.03 3.43
C PHE A 267 11.35 14.46 2.01
N LEU A 268 12.01 13.59 1.24
CA LEU A 268 12.44 13.88 -0.13
C LEU A 268 11.31 13.90 -1.16
N ALA A 269 10.22 13.16 -0.92
CA ALA A 269 9.11 13.06 -1.86
C ALA A 269 8.33 14.37 -2.02
N THR A 270 8.01 14.71 -3.28
CA THR A 270 7.11 15.83 -3.63
C THR A 270 5.65 15.42 -3.54
N THR A 271 5.36 14.16 -3.89
CA THR A 271 4.04 13.55 -3.80
C THR A 271 4.19 12.18 -3.15
N ILE A 272 3.37 11.91 -2.15
CA ILE A 272 3.31 10.61 -1.48
C ILE A 272 1.96 10.00 -1.83
N ILE A 273 1.98 8.77 -2.33
CA ILE A 273 0.79 8.00 -2.63
C ILE A 273 0.83 6.78 -1.72
N THR A 274 -0.05 6.74 -0.73
CA THR A 274 -0.26 5.59 0.16
C THR A 274 -1.42 4.76 -0.37
N VAL A 275 -1.18 3.46 -0.50
CA VAL A 275 -2.13 2.53 -1.12
C VAL A 275 -2.79 1.71 -0.01
N HIS A 276 -4.11 1.73 0.02
CA HIS A 276 -4.94 1.09 1.04
C HIS A 276 -5.89 0.07 0.39
N SER A 277 -6.17 -1.04 1.08
CA SER A 277 -7.24 -1.95 0.64
C SER A 277 -8.60 -1.30 0.89
N PHE A 278 -9.45 -1.30 -0.14
CA PHE A 278 -10.79 -0.74 -0.02
C PHE A 278 -11.64 -1.51 1.00
N HIS A 279 -11.57 -2.84 1.01
CA HIS A 279 -12.33 -3.67 1.95
C HIS A 279 -11.90 -3.45 3.40
N HIS A 280 -10.60 -3.24 3.64
CA HIS A 280 -10.09 -2.95 4.99
C HIS A 280 -10.60 -1.61 5.50
N LEU A 281 -10.59 -0.58 4.65
CA LEU A 281 -11.14 0.73 5.01
C LEU A 281 -12.64 0.68 5.26
N LEU A 282 -13.39 -0.07 4.44
CA LEU A 282 -14.83 -0.24 4.62
C LEU A 282 -15.14 -0.97 5.94
N ALA A 283 -14.39 -2.02 6.26
CA ALA A 283 -14.55 -2.74 7.53
C ALA A 283 -14.27 -1.84 8.75
N ARG A 284 -13.23 -1.00 8.68
CA ARG A 284 -12.95 0.01 9.72
C ARG A 284 -14.05 1.06 9.83
N LYS A 285 -14.55 1.57 8.70
CA LYS A 285 -15.67 2.51 8.66
C LYS A 285 -16.92 1.91 9.31
N GLN A 286 -17.29 0.69 8.93
CA GLN A 286 -18.46 0.00 9.46
C GLN A 286 -18.33 -0.31 10.96
N ALA A 287 -17.14 -0.64 11.45
CA ALA A 287 -16.91 -0.83 12.87
C ALA A 287 -17.14 0.49 13.63
N ARG A 288 -16.63 1.61 13.11
CA ARG A 288 -16.82 2.94 13.70
C ARG A 288 -18.29 3.36 13.73
N GLU A 289 -19.03 3.15 12.65
CA GLU A 289 -20.48 3.43 12.58
C GLU A 289 -21.28 2.57 13.58
N ARG A 290 -20.84 1.32 13.82
CA ARG A 290 -21.47 0.42 14.79
C ARG A 290 -20.99 0.62 16.23
N GLY A 291 -20.03 1.51 16.47
CA GLY A 291 -19.40 1.69 17.78
C GLY A 291 -18.63 0.45 18.27
N VAL A 292 -18.15 -0.39 17.36
CA VAL A 292 -17.33 -1.58 17.67
C VAL A 292 -15.85 -1.25 17.44
N ALA A 293 -14.96 -1.96 18.12
CA ALA A 293 -13.52 -1.84 17.90
C ALA A 293 -13.16 -2.03 16.42
N GLU A 294 -12.31 -1.15 15.89
CA GLU A 294 -11.86 -1.23 14.50
C GLU A 294 -11.01 -2.51 14.29
N PRO A 295 -11.21 -3.24 13.18
CA PRO A 295 -10.38 -4.38 12.85
C PRO A 295 -8.97 -3.91 12.44
N ASP A 296 -7.98 -4.59 13.00
CA ASP A 296 -6.59 -4.48 12.58
C ASP A 296 -6.34 -5.38 11.36
N PHE A 297 -5.31 -5.07 10.58
CA PHE A 297 -4.93 -5.87 9.41
C PHE A 297 -3.40 -5.90 9.28
N GLY A 298 -2.87 -6.99 8.70
CA GLY A 298 -1.44 -7.12 8.43
C GLY A 298 -0.58 -7.06 9.70
N LEU A 299 0.46 -6.21 9.68
CA LEU A 299 1.40 -6.04 10.79
C LEU A 299 0.79 -5.44 12.05
N ASP A 300 -0.29 -4.66 11.91
CA ASP A 300 -0.94 -3.97 13.03
C ASP A 300 -1.56 -4.96 14.03
N HIS A 301 -1.84 -6.19 13.60
CA HIS A 301 -2.33 -7.26 14.47
C HIS A 301 -1.36 -7.66 15.59
N GLY A 302 -0.07 -7.32 15.48
CA GLY A 302 0.94 -7.67 16.48
C GLY A 302 1.14 -9.17 16.71
N ARG A 303 0.64 -10.04 15.82
CA ARG A 303 0.85 -11.49 15.90
C ARG A 303 2.07 -11.88 15.08
N GLU A 304 2.93 -12.69 15.69
CA GLU A 304 4.10 -13.24 15.03
C GLU A 304 3.70 -14.23 13.93
N GLY A 305 4.29 -14.09 12.74
CA GLY A 305 4.04 -14.94 11.57
C GLY A 305 3.65 -14.15 10.32
N ILE A 306 3.40 -14.87 9.22
CA ILE A 306 2.91 -14.27 7.97
C ILE A 306 1.39 -14.17 8.07
N LEU A 307 0.89 -13.00 8.44
CA LEU A 307 -0.53 -12.72 8.51
C LEU A 307 -1.02 -12.13 7.18
N VAL A 308 -1.97 -12.82 6.57
CA VAL A 308 -2.69 -12.35 5.39
C VAL A 308 -4.02 -11.77 5.85
N GLY A 309 -4.23 -10.47 5.59
CA GLY A 309 -5.54 -9.86 5.82
C GLY A 309 -6.52 -10.31 4.74
N GLU A 310 -7.63 -10.93 5.14
CA GLU A 310 -8.72 -11.26 4.22
C GLU A 310 -9.26 -9.97 3.56
N GLY A 311 -9.57 -10.03 2.26
CA GLY A 311 -10.00 -8.85 1.50
C GLY A 311 -8.88 -7.87 1.11
N ALA A 312 -7.61 -8.23 1.29
CA ALA A 312 -6.51 -7.56 0.60
C ALA A 312 -6.60 -7.82 -0.93
N GLN A 313 -6.16 -6.88 -1.78
CA GLN A 313 -6.23 -7.00 -3.26
C GLN A 313 -7.63 -7.24 -3.83
N GLY A 314 -8.65 -6.58 -3.29
CA GLY A 314 -10.01 -6.67 -3.82
C GLY A 314 -10.07 -6.40 -5.33
N ARG A 315 -10.80 -7.23 -6.07
CA ARG A 315 -10.96 -7.08 -7.54
C ARG A 315 -11.71 -5.80 -7.92
N ASP A 316 -12.46 -5.24 -6.99
CA ASP A 316 -13.27 -4.05 -7.19
C ASP A 316 -12.41 -2.80 -7.38
N GLY A 317 -11.25 -2.75 -6.72
CA GLY A 317 -10.34 -1.60 -6.71
C GLY A 317 -9.66 -1.40 -5.36
N PHE A 318 -8.94 -0.29 -5.26
CA PHE A 318 -8.18 0.09 -4.07
C PHE A 318 -8.26 1.59 -3.82
N VAL A 319 -7.86 2.00 -2.63
CA VAL A 319 -7.90 3.41 -2.21
C VAL A 319 -6.49 3.99 -2.22
N LEU A 320 -6.39 5.22 -2.68
CA LEU A 320 -5.19 6.02 -2.77
C LEU A 320 -5.35 7.22 -1.84
N GLU A 321 -4.54 7.30 -0.81
CA GLU A 321 -4.33 8.54 -0.07
C GLU A 321 -3.17 9.27 -0.75
N MET A 322 -3.45 10.46 -1.26
CA MET A 322 -2.48 11.29 -1.96
C MET A 322 -2.14 12.50 -1.09
N GLU A 323 -0.86 12.63 -0.73
CA GLU A 323 -0.30 13.84 -0.15
C GLU A 323 0.54 14.57 -1.21
N PHE A 324 0.09 15.74 -1.64
CA PHE A 324 0.80 16.58 -2.61
C PHE A 324 1.38 17.82 -1.93
N ARG A 325 2.69 18.05 -2.09
CA ARG A 325 3.36 19.21 -1.53
C ARG A 325 3.43 20.34 -2.55
N ARG A 326 2.80 21.47 -2.21
CA ARG A 326 2.84 22.67 -3.05
C ARG A 326 4.22 23.33 -2.97
N LYS A 327 4.51 24.21 -3.92
CA LYS A 327 5.74 25.04 -3.92
C LYS A 327 5.88 25.90 -2.65
N SER A 328 4.78 26.21 -1.97
CA SER A 328 4.77 26.92 -0.68
C SER A 328 5.16 26.06 0.53
N GLY A 329 5.41 24.76 0.33
CA GLY A 329 5.67 23.80 1.41
C GLY A 329 4.42 23.25 2.10
N ARG A 330 3.23 23.82 1.86
CA ARG A 330 1.96 23.28 2.40
C ARG A 330 1.57 21.99 1.66
N GLY A 331 1.26 20.95 2.43
CA GLY A 331 0.74 19.68 1.92
C GLY A 331 -0.78 19.71 1.75
N VAL A 332 -1.28 19.14 0.65
CA VAL A 332 -2.71 18.85 0.41
C VAL A 332 -2.88 17.34 0.47
N ARG A 333 -3.87 16.88 1.23
CA ARG A 333 -4.19 15.45 1.36
C ARG A 333 -5.58 15.18 0.82
N GLU A 334 -5.71 14.15 0.00
CA GLU A 334 -6.97 13.78 -0.63
C GLU A 334 -7.08 12.26 -0.78
N TRP A 335 -8.29 11.72 -0.71
CA TRP A 335 -8.56 10.29 -0.79
C TRP A 335 -9.31 9.93 -2.07
N PHE A 336 -8.71 9.06 -2.86
CA PHE A 336 -9.27 8.60 -4.13
C PHE A 336 -9.54 7.11 -4.08
N PHE A 337 -10.63 6.67 -4.70
CA PHE A 337 -10.85 5.28 -5.04
C PHE A 337 -10.47 5.06 -6.51
N MET A 338 -9.65 4.05 -6.75
CA MET A 338 -9.25 3.62 -8.08
C MET A 338 -9.82 2.24 -8.38
N SER A 339 -10.58 2.14 -9.46
CA SER A 339 -11.08 0.87 -9.97
C SER A 339 -9.99 0.12 -10.74
N GLN A 340 -9.91 -1.20 -10.51
CA GLN A 340 -9.03 -2.10 -11.25
C GLN A 340 -9.64 -2.56 -12.60
N ALA A 341 -10.96 -2.50 -12.76
CA ALA A 341 -11.65 -2.85 -13.99
C ALA A 341 -12.23 -1.60 -14.64
N SER A 342 -11.88 -1.35 -15.91
CA SER A 342 -12.26 -0.15 -16.69
C SER A 342 -13.77 0.10 -16.84
N SER A 343 -14.63 -0.72 -16.23
CA SER A 343 -16.08 -0.67 -16.34
C SER A 343 -16.81 -0.81 -14.99
N SER A 344 -16.14 -0.78 -13.84
CA SER A 344 -16.79 -1.18 -12.57
C SER A 344 -17.48 -0.06 -11.79
N PHE A 345 -17.33 1.21 -12.21
CA PHE A 345 -18.15 2.24 -11.59
C PHE A 345 -19.59 2.08 -12.05
N GLY A 346 -20.49 1.82 -11.09
CA GLY A 346 -21.94 1.77 -11.31
C GLY A 346 -22.49 3.11 -11.84
N LYS A 347 -23.76 3.42 -11.56
CA LYS A 347 -24.38 4.68 -11.99
C LYS A 347 -23.76 5.88 -11.24
N LEU A 348 -22.59 6.35 -11.65
CA LEU A 348 -22.03 7.64 -11.22
C LEU A 348 -22.87 8.78 -11.78
N SER A 349 -22.96 9.87 -11.00
CA SER A 349 -23.67 11.08 -11.39
C SER A 349 -23.06 11.71 -12.65
N ALA A 350 -23.88 12.49 -13.38
CA ALA A 350 -23.44 13.14 -14.62
C ALA A 350 -22.28 14.12 -14.40
N SER A 351 -22.24 14.80 -13.25
CA SER A 351 -21.17 15.73 -12.86
C SER A 351 -19.83 15.03 -12.66
N VAL A 352 -19.81 13.89 -11.98
CA VAL A 352 -18.58 13.09 -11.75
C VAL A 352 -18.06 12.54 -13.07
N LYS A 353 -18.95 12.05 -13.95
CA LYS A 353 -18.56 11.58 -15.29
C LYS A 353 -17.97 12.70 -16.16
N ALA A 354 -18.50 13.92 -16.05
CA ALA A 354 -17.94 15.08 -16.75
C ALA A 354 -16.54 15.44 -16.23
N ALA A 355 -16.34 15.41 -14.91
CA ALA A 355 -15.03 15.65 -14.30
C ALA A 355 -13.99 14.58 -14.71
N GLN A 356 -14.38 13.29 -14.72
CA GLN A 356 -13.52 12.20 -15.18
C GLN A 356 -13.08 12.36 -16.64
N ARG A 357 -13.99 12.76 -17.52
CA ARG A 357 -13.67 13.04 -18.94
C ARG A 357 -12.74 14.24 -19.09
N ALA A 358 -12.91 15.28 -18.28
CA ALA A 358 -12.06 16.47 -18.33
C ALA A 358 -10.62 16.18 -17.89
N VAL A 359 -10.45 15.31 -16.88
CA VAL A 359 -9.12 14.94 -16.34
C VAL A 359 -8.52 13.72 -17.06
N GLY A 360 -9.33 12.97 -17.82
CA GLY A 360 -8.92 11.76 -18.53
C GLY A 360 -8.66 10.57 -17.61
N LEU A 361 -9.11 10.62 -16.35
CA LEU A 361 -8.97 9.57 -15.34
C LEU A 361 -10.32 8.86 -15.12
N GLU A 362 -10.76 8.08 -16.10
CA GLU A 362 -12.07 7.41 -16.08
C GLU A 362 -12.20 6.36 -14.95
N ASN A 363 -11.06 5.87 -14.46
CA ASN A 363 -10.98 4.82 -13.44
C ASN A 363 -10.77 5.34 -12.01
N VAL A 364 -10.80 6.67 -11.80
CA VAL A 364 -10.56 7.29 -10.49
C VAL A 364 -11.75 8.17 -10.08
N ILE A 365 -12.16 8.08 -8.82
CA ILE A 365 -13.13 8.98 -8.19
C ILE A 365 -12.65 9.38 -6.79
N LEU A 366 -13.20 10.45 -6.22
CA LEU A 366 -13.04 10.74 -4.79
C LEU A 366 -13.68 9.62 -3.97
N LEU A 367 -13.03 9.24 -2.87
CA LEU A 367 -13.54 8.17 -1.99
C LEU A 367 -14.95 8.48 -1.46
N GLU A 368 -15.22 9.75 -1.15
CA GLU A 368 -16.52 10.26 -0.72
C GLU A 368 -17.64 10.06 -1.76
N ASN A 369 -17.27 9.95 -3.03
CA ASN A 369 -18.21 9.69 -4.12
C ASN A 369 -18.46 8.19 -4.36
N HIS A 370 -17.77 7.30 -3.65
CA HIS A 370 -17.94 5.87 -3.83
C HIS A 370 -19.27 5.40 -3.19
N PRO A 371 -20.15 4.68 -3.93
CA PRO A 371 -21.49 4.31 -3.43
C PRO A 371 -21.50 3.48 -2.14
N SER A 372 -20.54 2.58 -1.95
CA SER A 372 -20.43 1.81 -0.71
C SER A 372 -19.65 2.53 0.40
N TRP A 373 -19.07 3.69 0.10
CA TRP A 373 -18.46 4.55 1.11
C TRP A 373 -19.49 5.45 1.78
N ARG A 374 -20.53 5.93 1.07
CA ARG A 374 -21.54 6.82 1.68
C ARG A 374 -22.47 6.11 2.66
N THR A 375 -22.82 6.80 3.74
CA THR A 375 -23.85 6.33 4.70
C THR A 375 -25.23 6.31 4.04
N GLU A 376 -26.19 5.59 4.64
CA GLU A 376 -27.58 5.62 4.17
C GLU A 376 -28.21 7.01 4.34
N GLU A 377 -27.80 7.77 5.35
CA GLU A 377 -28.22 9.16 5.59
C GLU A 377 -27.68 10.10 4.50
N GLU A 378 -26.39 10.04 4.15
CA GLU A 378 -25.80 10.83 3.06
C GLU A 378 -26.38 10.48 1.67
N LYS A 379 -26.82 9.23 1.49
CA LYS A 379 -27.53 8.81 0.28
C LYS A 379 -28.92 9.41 0.20
N ALA A 380 -29.65 9.41 1.32
CA ALA A 380 -30.98 10.01 1.42
C ALA A 380 -30.92 11.54 1.25
N GLU A 381 -29.94 12.21 1.86
CA GLU A 381 -29.74 13.66 1.72
C GLU A 381 -29.44 14.07 0.29
N GLN A 382 -28.69 13.30 -0.50
CA GLN A 382 -28.41 13.67 -1.89
C GLN A 382 -29.60 13.42 -2.84
N ASP A 383 -30.42 12.41 -2.56
CA ASP A 383 -31.70 12.22 -3.26
C ASP A 383 -32.70 13.33 -2.89
N GLU A 384 -32.65 13.85 -1.66
CA GLU A 384 -33.45 15.01 -1.22
C GLU A 384 -32.88 16.36 -1.68
N GLU A 385 -31.56 16.54 -1.76
CA GLU A 385 -30.88 17.80 -2.15
C GLU A 385 -31.15 18.17 -3.62
N HIS A 386 -31.52 17.18 -4.45
CA HIS A 386 -32.05 17.43 -5.79
C HIS A 386 -33.47 18.02 -5.80
N ASP A 387 -34.23 17.92 -4.70
CA ASP A 387 -35.58 18.48 -4.52
C ASP A 387 -35.64 19.68 -3.54
N VAL A 388 -34.67 19.88 -2.65
CA VAL A 388 -34.60 21.07 -1.78
C VAL A 388 -33.61 22.11 -2.29
N THR A 389 -34.16 23.01 -3.12
CA THR A 389 -33.51 24.25 -3.53
C THR A 389 -33.41 25.22 -2.34
N PHE A 390 -32.40 25.06 -1.48
CA PHE A 390 -31.99 26.16 -0.60
C PHE A 390 -31.20 27.19 -1.41
N SER A 391 -31.93 27.95 -2.22
CA SER A 391 -31.42 29.24 -2.67
C SER A 391 -31.25 30.12 -1.43
N ILE A 392 -30.01 30.34 -1.00
CA ILE A 392 -29.60 31.42 -0.07
C ILE A 392 -29.72 32.77 -0.80
N GLY A 393 -30.86 33.00 -1.43
CA GLY A 393 -31.32 34.29 -1.90
C GLY A 393 -32.44 34.73 -0.98
N LEU A 394 -32.42 35.98 -0.54
CA LEU A 394 -33.59 36.57 0.09
C LEU A 394 -34.76 36.41 -0.88
N THR A 395 -35.85 35.81 -0.42
CA THR A 395 -37.10 35.81 -1.19
C THR A 395 -37.48 37.26 -1.52
N ASP A 396 -38.19 37.50 -2.63
CA ASP A 396 -38.58 38.88 -3.02
C ASP A 396 -39.33 39.64 -1.92
N ARG A 397 -39.99 38.90 -1.03
CA ARG A 397 -40.63 39.44 0.17
C ARG A 397 -39.60 39.94 1.19
N GLN A 398 -38.60 39.14 1.53
CA GLN A 398 -37.53 39.54 2.46
C GLN A 398 -36.65 40.66 1.89
N ARG A 399 -36.48 40.71 0.56
CA ARG A 399 -35.80 41.82 -0.13
C ARG A 399 -36.56 43.14 0.03
N ARG A 400 -37.88 43.12 -0.22
CA ARG A 400 -38.77 44.28 0.01
C ARG A 400 -38.78 44.72 1.46
N ASP A 401 -38.81 43.78 2.39
CA ASP A 401 -38.81 44.11 3.82
C ASP A 401 -37.47 44.74 4.23
N ARG A 402 -36.33 44.26 3.70
CA ARG A 402 -35.02 44.90 3.91
C ARG A 402 -34.92 46.30 3.29
N GLU A 403 -35.50 46.50 2.10
CA GLU A 403 -35.51 47.80 1.41
C GLU A 403 -36.49 48.80 2.03
N GLY A 404 -37.52 48.32 2.76
CA GLY A 404 -38.50 49.14 3.48
C GLY A 404 -38.10 49.52 4.91
N VAL A 405 -37.01 48.96 5.44
CA VAL A 405 -36.47 49.35 6.75
C VAL A 405 -35.75 50.69 6.62
N VAL A 406 -36.43 51.77 6.99
CA VAL A 406 -35.86 53.11 7.08
C VAL A 406 -35.07 53.22 8.37
N LEU A 407 -33.75 53.06 8.28
CA LEU A 407 -32.84 53.35 9.36
C LEU A 407 -32.76 54.88 9.55
N PRO A 408 -32.94 55.40 10.79
CA PRO A 408 -32.64 56.80 11.08
C PRO A 408 -31.20 57.11 10.64
N TYR A 409 -31.02 58.18 9.86
CA TYR A 409 -29.73 58.68 9.34
C TYR A 409 -29.09 57.96 8.13
N PHE A 410 -29.73 56.95 7.53
CA PHE A 410 -29.17 56.26 6.34
C PHE A 410 -29.25 57.09 5.04
N ASP A 411 -30.13 58.09 4.99
CA ASP A 411 -30.24 59.02 3.86
C ASP A 411 -29.02 59.96 3.73
N ALA A 412 -28.26 60.14 4.81
CA ALA A 412 -27.06 60.98 4.81
C ALA A 412 -25.92 60.42 3.93
N GLN A 413 -26.01 59.15 3.50
CA GLN A 413 -24.95 58.47 2.75
C GLN A 413 -25.25 58.30 1.25
N LYS A 414 -26.47 58.62 0.79
CA LYS A 414 -26.88 58.47 -0.62
C LYS A 414 -27.05 59.78 -1.39
N GLY A 415 -27.07 60.93 -0.72
CA GLY A 415 -26.99 62.24 -1.35
C GLY A 415 -25.54 62.69 -1.47
N GLY A 416 -25.06 63.00 -2.67
CA GLY A 416 -23.71 63.51 -2.93
C GLY A 416 -23.45 64.90 -2.32
N GLY A 417 -23.30 64.96 -0.99
CA GLY A 417 -22.99 66.16 -0.24
C GLY A 417 -22.45 65.81 1.14
N GLU A 418 -21.12 65.80 1.27
CA GLU A 418 -20.36 66.14 2.50
C GLU A 418 -20.97 65.67 3.84
N GLY A 419 -21.14 64.36 4.04
CA GLY A 419 -21.68 63.80 5.27
C GLY A 419 -20.96 62.53 5.70
N GLY A 420 -20.18 62.62 6.79
CA GLY A 420 -19.62 61.45 7.49
C GLY A 420 -18.11 61.22 7.32
N ARG A 421 -17.27 62.25 7.53
CA ARG A 421 -15.88 61.99 7.90
C ARG A 421 -15.85 61.59 9.37
N ILE A 422 -15.61 60.31 9.65
CA ILE A 422 -15.21 59.86 10.98
C ILE A 422 -13.75 60.34 11.14
N LEU A 423 -13.55 61.43 11.88
CA LEU A 423 -12.21 61.82 12.31
C LEU A 423 -11.84 60.93 13.50
N TYR A 424 -10.85 60.06 13.31
CA TYR A 424 -10.15 59.42 14.41
C TYR A 424 -9.13 60.43 14.95
N ASP A 425 -9.27 60.84 16.21
CA ASP A 425 -8.33 61.70 16.90
C ASP A 425 -7.43 60.79 17.74
N MET A 426 -6.17 60.62 17.32
CA MET A 426 -5.21 59.74 18.00
C MET A 426 -4.93 60.28 19.40
N GLY A 427 -5.31 59.50 20.42
CA GLY A 427 -4.96 59.78 21.81
C GLY A 427 -3.46 59.58 22.04
N VAL A 428 -2.85 60.40 22.90
CA VAL A 428 -1.44 60.29 23.33
C VAL A 428 -1.12 58.96 24.05
N GLU A 429 -2.15 58.16 24.34
CA GLU A 429 -2.05 56.83 24.97
C GLU A 429 -2.04 55.66 23.95
N ASP A 430 -2.16 55.94 22.64
CA ASP A 430 -2.14 54.92 21.59
C ASP A 430 -0.67 54.62 21.20
N ASP A 431 -0.10 53.58 21.81
CA ASP A 431 1.29 53.12 21.64
C ASP A 431 1.45 52.27 20.37
N PHE A 432 1.13 52.87 19.22
CA PHE A 432 1.40 52.28 17.92
C PHE A 432 2.91 52.07 17.77
N ASP A 433 3.35 50.82 17.90
CA ASP A 433 4.74 50.39 17.72
C ASP A 433 5.03 50.32 16.22
N ASP A 434 5.86 51.23 15.72
CA ASP A 434 6.18 51.43 14.29
C ASP A 434 6.92 50.22 13.64
N GLU A 435 7.09 49.09 14.33
CA GLU A 435 7.85 47.91 13.87
C GLU A 435 7.01 46.77 13.25
N GLU A 436 5.67 46.80 13.23
CA GLU A 436 4.87 45.62 12.81
C GLU A 436 4.46 45.55 11.32
N ASP A 437 4.76 46.57 10.49
CA ASP A 437 4.24 46.65 9.10
C ASP A 437 5.32 46.57 7.99
N GLU A 438 6.31 45.67 8.12
CA GLU A 438 7.07 45.16 6.98
C GLU A 438 6.95 43.62 6.87
N ILE A 439 5.84 43.12 6.30
CA ILE A 439 5.74 41.75 5.76
C ILE A 439 4.93 41.67 4.47
#